data_AF-A0A9D6PTV1-F1
#
_entry.id   AF-A0A9D6PTV1-F1
#
_cell.length_a   1.000
_cell.length_b   1.000
_cell.length_c   1.000
_cell.angle_alpha   90.00
_cell.angle_beta   90.00
_cell.angle_gamma   90.00
#
_symmetry.space_group_name_H-M   'P 1'
#
loop_
_entity.id
_entity.type
_entity.pdbx_description
1 polymer ?
#
loop_
_entity_poly.entity_id
_entity_poly.type
_entity_poly.pdbx_seq_one_letter_code
_entity_poly.pdbx_strand_id
1 'polypeptide(L)'
;MEVISSDVVKNICFEMRKYPESRMSQEASRFLRQQPQLVQFLQEFTQDFKLEVQQLSLYLSYWIWKACTKGWGRKMPRLDWTLCYHCFLKERETWKDQETLLSRKSTQPHLIHFLGNLIQEDHSDLFKEDVGKSSIVLILRCVIAAFEKAVSHA
;
A
#
# COMPACT_ATOMS: atom_id res chain seq x y z
N MET A 1 -11.59 -0.23 -13.17
CA MET A 1 -10.13 -0.35 -13.32
C MET A 1 -9.76 -1.77 -13.63
N GLU A 2 -8.70 -1.97 -14.41
CA GLU A 2 -8.18 -3.31 -14.67
C GLU A 2 -7.53 -3.88 -13.41
N VAL A 3 -7.81 -5.16 -13.14
CA VAL A 3 -7.24 -5.88 -11.99
C VAL A 3 -5.77 -6.19 -12.32
N ILE A 4 -4.87 -5.83 -11.40
CA ILE A 4 -3.45 -6.18 -11.52
C ILE A 4 -3.33 -7.69 -11.37
N SER A 5 -2.84 -8.36 -12.41
CA SER A 5 -2.73 -9.82 -12.43
C SER A 5 -1.74 -10.33 -11.37
N SER A 6 -1.95 -11.58 -10.92
CA SER A 6 -1.03 -12.24 -9.99
C SER A 6 0.40 -12.29 -10.54
N ASP A 7 0.58 -12.48 -11.85
CA ASP A 7 1.90 -12.56 -12.47
C ASP A 7 2.63 -11.21 -12.42
N VAL A 8 1.91 -10.09 -12.61
CA VAL A 8 2.50 -8.75 -12.44
C VAL A 8 2.99 -8.57 -11.01
N VAL A 9 2.16 -8.90 -10.01
CA VAL A 9 2.53 -8.80 -8.59
C VAL A 9 3.76 -9.65 -8.28
N LYS A 10 3.80 -10.91 -8.74
CA LYS A 10 4.95 -11.81 -8.57
C LYS A 10 6.22 -11.28 -9.24
N ASN A 11 6.11 -10.75 -10.46
CA ASN A 11 7.24 -10.21 -11.19
C ASN A 11 7.84 -8.98 -10.50
N ILE A 12 7.00 -8.09 -9.98
CA ILE A 12 7.46 -6.94 -9.17
C ILE A 12 8.20 -7.44 -7.93
N CYS A 13 7.66 -8.47 -7.27
CA CYS A 13 8.29 -9.03 -6.09
C CYS A 13 9.68 -9.59 -6.38
N PHE A 14 9.78 -10.41 -7.42
CA PHE A 14 11.05 -10.97 -7.86
C PHE A 14 12.06 -9.89 -8.24
N GLU A 15 11.62 -8.85 -8.94
CA GLU A 15 12.48 -7.74 -9.33
C GLU A 15 13.00 -6.96 -8.12
N MET A 16 12.11 -6.62 -7.18
CA MET A 16 12.47 -5.83 -6.00
C MET A 16 13.42 -6.57 -5.08
N ARG A 17 13.28 -7.89 -4.94
CA ARG A 17 14.22 -8.74 -4.19
C ARG A 17 15.65 -8.73 -4.77
N LYS A 18 15.79 -8.40 -6.05
CA LYS A 18 17.09 -8.34 -6.74
C LYS A 18 17.71 -6.94 -6.71
N TYR A 19 17.06 -5.96 -6.08
CA TYR A 19 17.60 -4.61 -6.07
C TYR A 19 18.81 -4.52 -5.13
N PRO A 20 19.96 -4.02 -5.62
CA PRO A 20 21.01 -3.60 -4.71
C PRO A 20 20.51 -2.42 -3.86
N GLU A 21 21.11 -2.21 -2.70
CA GLU A 21 20.73 -1.13 -1.77
C GLU A 21 20.68 0.24 -2.46
N SER A 22 21.68 0.54 -3.30
CA SER A 22 21.75 1.79 -4.08
C SER A 22 20.51 2.01 -4.95
N ARG A 23 19.98 0.96 -5.56
CA ARG A 23 18.76 1.02 -6.37
C ARG A 23 17.52 1.18 -5.49
N MET A 24 17.50 0.54 -4.33
CA MET A 24 16.39 0.71 -3.38
C MET A 24 16.31 2.16 -2.87
N SER A 25 17.45 2.78 -2.53
CA SER A 25 17.52 4.19 -2.13
C SER A 25 17.05 5.14 -3.24
N GLN A 26 17.42 4.87 -4.50
CA GLN A 26 16.95 5.64 -5.65
C GLN A 26 15.43 5.54 -5.83
N GLU A 27 14.87 4.34 -5.71
CA GLU A 27 13.44 4.12 -5.86
C GLU A 27 12.63 4.71 -4.70
N ALA A 28 13.15 4.66 -3.47
CA ALA A 28 12.58 5.37 -2.33
C ALA A 28 12.57 6.88 -2.60
N SER A 29 13.70 7.45 -3.03
CA SER A 29 13.78 8.88 -3.38
C SER A 29 12.82 9.27 -4.52
N ARG A 30 12.59 8.36 -5.46
CA ARG A 30 11.63 8.56 -6.54
C ARG A 30 10.20 8.53 -6.02
N PHE A 31 9.85 7.57 -5.18
CA PHE A 31 8.52 7.48 -4.56
C PHE A 31 8.22 8.74 -3.74
N LEU A 32 9.13 9.16 -2.87
CA LEU A 32 8.98 10.37 -2.04
C LEU A 32 8.73 11.63 -2.89
N ARG A 33 9.47 11.79 -3.99
CA ARG A 33 9.29 12.94 -4.91
C ARG A 33 8.02 12.88 -5.74
N GLN A 34 7.53 11.68 -6.03
CA GLN A 34 6.33 11.50 -6.84
C GLN A 34 5.05 11.50 -6.01
N GLN A 35 5.12 11.11 -4.74
CA GLN A 35 3.97 10.96 -3.86
C GLN A 35 4.16 11.66 -2.51
N PRO A 36 4.51 12.97 -2.47
CA PRO A 36 4.84 13.66 -1.22
C PRO A 36 3.65 13.72 -0.25
N GLN A 37 2.44 13.92 -0.74
CA GLN A 37 1.25 14.02 0.11
C GLN A 37 0.74 12.66 0.59
N LEU A 38 0.94 11.59 -0.18
CA LEU A 38 0.73 10.23 0.31
C LEU A 38 1.70 9.92 1.46
N VAL A 39 2.97 10.31 1.35
CA VAL A 39 3.95 10.12 2.41
C VAL A 39 3.56 10.89 3.67
N GLN A 40 3.15 12.16 3.52
CA GLN A 40 2.63 12.96 4.64
C GLN A 40 1.42 12.28 5.30
N PHE A 41 0.46 11.81 4.50
CA PHE A 41 -0.69 11.06 4.99
C PHE A 41 -0.25 9.81 5.78
N LEU A 42 0.68 9.02 5.25
CA LEU A 42 1.18 7.83 5.94
C LEU A 42 1.85 8.17 7.26
N GLN A 43 2.66 9.24 7.32
CA GLN A 43 3.31 9.69 8.55
C GLN A 43 2.28 10.09 9.60
N GLU A 44 1.29 10.88 9.23
CA GLU A 44 0.24 11.34 10.13
C GLU A 44 -0.60 10.18 10.68
N PHE A 45 -0.99 9.24 9.83
CA PHE A 45 -1.83 8.10 10.22
C PHE A 45 -1.05 6.93 10.84
N THR A 46 0.27 7.05 10.93
CA THR A 46 1.10 6.06 11.61
C THR A 46 1.98 6.60 12.74
N GLN A 47 1.91 7.89 13.06
CA GLN A 47 2.78 8.55 14.04
C GLN A 47 2.75 7.90 15.44
N ASP A 48 1.61 7.34 15.83
CA ASP A 48 1.42 6.73 17.15
C ASP A 48 1.93 5.27 17.20
N PHE A 49 2.31 4.69 16.05
CA PHE A 49 2.93 3.37 16.01
C PHE A 49 4.44 3.44 16.18
N LYS A 50 5.04 2.29 16.50
CA LYS A 50 6.50 2.12 16.53
C LYS A 50 7.13 2.47 15.18
N LEU A 51 8.37 2.96 15.21
CA LEU A 51 9.10 3.40 14.02
C LEU A 51 9.15 2.31 12.93
N GLU A 52 9.29 1.05 13.32
CA GLU A 52 9.33 -0.09 12.40
C GLU A 52 8.01 -0.25 11.63
N VAL A 53 6.88 -0.01 12.30
CA VAL A 53 5.53 -0.05 11.69
C VAL A 53 5.34 1.13 10.74
N GLN A 54 5.82 2.32 11.11
CA GLN A 54 5.82 3.49 10.22
C GLN A 54 6.66 3.25 8.95
N GLN A 55 7.86 2.69 9.11
CA GLN A 55 8.74 2.36 7.98
C GLN A 55 8.12 1.29 7.08
N LEU A 56 7.49 0.27 7.68
CA LEU A 56 6.81 -0.78 6.95
C LEU A 56 5.61 -0.23 6.16
N SER A 57 4.80 0.67 6.73
CA SER A 57 3.66 1.26 6.02
C SER A 57 4.10 2.05 4.78
N LEU A 58 5.20 2.82 4.89
CA LEU A 58 5.83 3.54 3.79
C LEU A 58 6.35 2.58 2.72
N TYR A 59 7.05 1.52 3.15
CA TYR A 59 7.59 0.51 2.25
C TYR A 59 6.47 -0.19 1.46
N LEU A 60 5.44 -0.69 2.13
CA LEU A 60 4.31 -1.36 1.49
C LEU A 60 3.50 -0.42 0.58
N SER A 61 3.42 0.87 0.92
CA SER A 61 2.81 1.88 0.05
C SER A 61 3.61 2.14 -1.22
N TYR A 62 4.94 2.09 -1.15
CA TYR A 62 5.80 2.11 -2.34
C TYR A 62 5.57 0.87 -3.21
N TRP A 63 5.40 -0.32 -2.62
CA TRP A 63 5.03 -1.53 -3.37
C TRP A 63 3.72 -1.35 -4.13
N ILE A 64 2.69 -0.82 -3.48
CA ILE A 64 1.41 -0.52 -4.11
C ILE A 64 1.61 0.44 -5.28
N TRP A 65 2.29 1.56 -5.07
CA TRP A 65 2.54 2.55 -6.12
C TRP A 65 3.26 1.92 -7.33
N LYS A 66 4.27 1.08 -7.08
CA LYS A 66 5.01 0.38 -8.13
C LYS A 66 4.15 -0.64 -8.86
N ALA A 67 3.32 -1.38 -8.12
CA ALA A 67 2.38 -2.33 -8.67
C ALA A 67 1.32 -1.67 -9.55
N CYS A 68 0.74 -0.56 -9.11
CA CYS A 68 -0.17 0.24 -9.92
C CYS A 68 0.52 0.81 -11.17
N THR A 69 1.76 1.32 -11.02
CA THR A 69 2.53 1.87 -12.15
C THR A 69 2.79 0.81 -13.23
N LYS A 70 3.23 -0.39 -12.83
CA LYS A 70 3.53 -1.47 -13.79
C LYS A 70 2.29 -2.18 -14.28
N GLY A 71 1.37 -2.51 -13.39
CA GLY A 71 0.16 -3.27 -13.70
C GLY A 71 -0.81 -2.53 -14.59
N TRP A 72 -0.89 -1.21 -14.48
CA TRP A 72 -1.74 -0.40 -15.36
C TRP A 72 -0.96 0.23 -16.53
N GLY A 73 0.34 -0.05 -16.66
CA GLY A 73 1.16 0.40 -17.79
C GLY A 73 1.23 1.92 -17.99
N ARG A 74 0.96 2.73 -16.95
CA ARG A 74 0.87 4.19 -17.07
C ARG A 74 1.50 4.90 -15.88
N LYS A 75 1.82 6.19 -16.08
CA LYS A 75 2.34 7.05 -15.01
C LYS A 75 1.26 7.27 -13.97
N MET A 76 1.58 7.01 -12.71
CA MET A 76 0.63 7.22 -11.61
C MET A 76 0.45 8.72 -11.33
N PRO A 77 -0.79 9.20 -11.17
CA PRO A 77 -1.05 10.55 -10.71
C PRO A 77 -0.48 10.73 -9.31
N ARG A 78 -0.16 11.98 -8.97
CA ARG A 78 0.18 12.32 -7.60
C ARG A 78 -1.11 12.26 -6.78
N LEU A 79 -1.11 11.49 -5.70
CA LEU A 79 -2.23 11.49 -4.77
C LEU A 79 -2.20 12.77 -3.95
N ASP A 80 -3.39 13.35 -3.78
CA ASP A 80 -3.61 14.43 -2.83
C ASP A 80 -3.96 13.86 -1.44
N TRP A 81 -3.57 14.58 -0.39
CA TRP A 81 -3.84 14.20 1.00
C TRP A 81 -5.36 14.05 1.25
N THR A 82 -6.17 14.98 0.73
CA THR A 82 -7.64 14.96 0.91
C THR A 82 -8.26 13.71 0.26
N LEU A 83 -7.78 13.33 -0.92
CA LEU A 83 -8.20 12.08 -1.58
C LEU A 83 -7.85 10.85 -0.72
N CYS A 84 -6.62 10.78 -0.20
CA CYS A 84 -6.21 9.71 0.71
C CYS A 84 -7.11 9.67 1.95
N TYR A 85 -7.35 10.82 2.59
CA TYR A 85 -8.20 10.90 3.78
C TYR A 85 -9.65 10.46 3.51
N HIS A 86 -10.26 10.91 2.41
CA HIS A 86 -11.59 10.46 2.00
C HIS A 86 -11.66 8.96 1.72
N CYS A 87 -10.63 8.38 1.09
CA CYS A 87 -10.56 6.94 0.88
C CYS A 87 -10.39 6.19 2.20
N PHE A 88 -9.61 6.74 3.13
CA PHE A 88 -9.42 6.16 4.46
C PHE A 88 -10.73 6.12 5.25
N LEU A 89 -11.47 7.23 5.31
CA LEU A 89 -12.77 7.27 5.98
C LEU A 89 -13.74 6.26 5.38
N LYS A 90 -13.83 6.20 4.04
CA LYS A 90 -14.70 5.24 3.36
C LYS A 90 -14.31 3.80 3.67
N GLU A 91 -13.03 3.45 3.57
CA GLU A 91 -12.57 2.10 3.89
C GLU A 91 -12.86 1.77 5.35
N ARG A 92 -12.66 2.73 6.27
CA ARG A 92 -12.92 2.57 7.70
C ARG A 92 -14.39 2.32 8.01
N GLU A 93 -15.31 3.01 7.33
CA GLU A 93 -16.76 2.78 7.46
C GLU A 93 -17.19 1.41 6.94
N THR A 94 -16.54 0.96 5.86
CA THR A 94 -16.79 -0.38 5.29
C THR A 94 -16.08 -1.50 6.05
N TRP A 95 -15.16 -1.16 6.96
CA TRP A 95 -14.43 -2.09 7.80
C TRP A 95 -15.32 -2.59 8.94
N LYS A 96 -16.24 -3.49 8.60
CA LYS A 96 -17.06 -4.24 9.54
C LYS A 96 -16.39 -5.59 9.77
N ASP A 97 -15.77 -5.73 10.93
CA ASP A 97 -15.10 -6.91 11.46
C ASP A 97 -13.74 -7.30 10.86
N GLN A 98 -12.83 -7.68 11.77
CA GLN A 98 -11.44 -8.10 11.53
C GLN A 98 -11.30 -9.42 10.76
N GLU A 99 -12.41 -10.02 10.31
CA GLU A 99 -12.42 -11.34 9.69
C GLU A 99 -11.79 -11.29 8.30
N THR A 100 -10.48 -11.50 8.35
CA THR A 100 -9.53 -11.72 7.28
C THR A 100 -9.31 -10.51 6.38
N LEU A 101 -8.11 -9.95 6.54
CA LEU A 101 -7.23 -9.31 5.55
C LEU A 101 -7.53 -9.66 4.07
N LEU A 102 -8.02 -10.88 3.83
CA LEU A 102 -8.23 -11.52 2.54
C LEU A 102 -9.70 -11.70 2.14
N SER A 103 -10.68 -11.54 3.06
CA SER A 103 -12.08 -11.79 2.70
C SER A 103 -12.75 -10.56 2.08
N ARG A 104 -13.19 -10.83 0.84
CA ARG A 104 -14.38 -10.32 0.15
C ARG A 104 -14.44 -8.81 -0.08
N LYS A 105 -14.14 -8.47 -1.36
CA LYS A 105 -14.34 -7.18 -2.07
C LYS A 105 -13.16 -6.21 -2.06
N SER A 106 -11.93 -6.70 -2.16
CA SER A 106 -10.87 -5.84 -2.73
C SER A 106 -11.06 -5.77 -4.25
N THR A 107 -10.93 -4.56 -4.80
CA THR A 107 -10.82 -4.29 -6.23
C THR A 107 -9.50 -4.78 -6.83
N GLN A 108 -8.47 -4.99 -6.00
CA GLN A 108 -7.16 -5.51 -6.37
C GLN A 108 -6.79 -6.74 -5.51
N PRO A 109 -7.50 -7.88 -5.70
CA PRO A 109 -7.41 -9.03 -4.81
C PRO A 109 -6.00 -9.64 -4.76
N HIS A 110 -5.29 -9.72 -5.89
CA HIS A 110 -3.95 -10.29 -5.93
C HIS A 110 -2.93 -9.44 -5.19
N LEU A 111 -3.04 -8.11 -5.29
CA LEU A 111 -2.15 -7.18 -4.58
C LEU A 111 -2.41 -7.21 -3.08
N ILE A 112 -3.67 -7.16 -2.65
CA ILE A 112 -4.03 -7.27 -1.23
C ILE A 112 -3.61 -8.61 -0.64
N HIS A 113 -3.82 -9.72 -1.36
CA HIS A 113 -3.41 -11.03 -0.87
C HIS A 113 -1.90 -11.12 -0.69
N PHE A 114 -1.14 -10.61 -1.65
CA PHE A 114 0.32 -10.54 -1.54
C PHE A 114 0.79 -9.71 -0.35
N LEU A 115 0.23 -8.50 -0.15
CA LEU A 115 0.58 -7.63 0.97
C LEU A 115 0.19 -8.27 2.31
N GLY A 116 -0.96 -8.96 2.35
CA GLY A 116 -1.40 -9.72 3.52
C GLY A 116 -0.43 -10.82 3.91
N ASN A 117 0.01 -11.63 2.93
CA ASN A 117 0.99 -12.68 3.18
C ASN A 117 2.33 -12.08 3.62
N LEU A 118 2.79 -10.98 3.00
CA LEU A 118 4.02 -10.29 3.40
C LEU A 118 3.97 -9.79 4.85
N ILE A 119 2.83 -9.25 5.29
CA ILE A 119 2.62 -8.82 6.68
C ILE A 119 2.59 -10.02 7.63
N GLN A 120 1.96 -11.12 7.25
CA GLN A 120 1.78 -12.31 8.09
C GLN A 120 3.04 -13.16 8.20
N GLU A 121 3.76 -13.38 7.11
CA GLU A 121 4.92 -14.27 7.04
C GLU A 121 6.21 -13.58 7.48
N ASP A 122 6.49 -12.39 6.94
CA ASP A 122 7.81 -11.74 7.10
C ASP A 122 7.86 -10.72 8.25
N HIS A 123 6.70 -10.27 8.74
CA HIS A 123 6.61 -9.14 9.66
C HIS A 123 5.66 -9.34 10.84
N SER A 124 5.17 -10.55 11.09
CA SER A 124 4.20 -10.83 12.16
C SER A 124 4.64 -10.34 13.54
N ASP A 125 5.94 -10.43 13.85
CA ASP A 125 6.55 -9.99 15.12
C ASP A 125 6.51 -8.48 15.34
N LEU A 126 6.46 -7.68 14.26
CA LEU A 126 6.35 -6.22 14.34
C LEU A 126 4.96 -5.79 14.84
N PHE A 127 4.00 -6.71 14.75
CA PHE A 127 2.61 -6.48 15.09
C PHE A 127 2.18 -7.43 16.22
N LYS A 128 2.74 -7.21 17.41
CA LYS A 128 2.35 -7.96 18.62
C LYS A 128 0.93 -7.65 19.09
N GLU A 129 0.37 -6.53 18.64
CA GLU A 129 -1.01 -6.12 18.91
C GLU A 129 -1.83 -6.19 17.62
N ASP A 130 -2.99 -6.86 17.65
CA ASP A 130 -3.89 -7.01 16.51
C ASP A 130 -4.40 -5.66 15.96
N VAL A 131 -4.37 -4.62 16.79
CA VAL A 131 -4.73 -3.24 16.44
C VAL A 131 -3.77 -2.67 15.40
N GLY A 132 -2.46 -2.95 15.50
CA GLY A 132 -1.46 -2.49 14.55
C GLY A 132 -1.60 -3.14 13.17
N LYS A 133 -1.89 -4.46 13.13
CA LYS A 133 -2.13 -5.18 11.86
C LYS A 133 -3.34 -4.61 11.14
N SER A 134 -4.45 -4.49 11.86
CA SER A 134 -5.72 -4.01 11.32
C SER A 134 -5.58 -2.60 10.74
N SER A 135 -4.86 -1.72 11.46
CA SER A 135 -4.64 -0.33 11.05
C SER A 135 -3.78 -0.22 9.80
N ILE A 136 -2.68 -0.96 9.70
CA ILE A 136 -1.85 -0.96 8.48
C ILE A 136 -2.61 -1.48 7.28
N VAL A 137 -3.39 -2.56 7.44
CA VAL A 137 -4.16 -3.13 6.33
C VAL A 137 -5.20 -2.15 5.82
N LEU A 138 -5.89 -1.46 6.74
CA LEU A 138 -6.83 -0.40 6.40
C LEU A 138 -6.13 0.72 5.60
N ILE A 139 -4.95 1.16 6.05
CA ILE A 139 -4.14 2.15 5.35
C ILE A 139 -3.79 1.67 3.93
N LEU A 140 -3.31 0.44 3.77
CA LEU A 140 -2.91 -0.09 2.45
C LEU A 140 -4.08 -0.23 1.49
N ARG A 141 -5.26 -0.63 1.97
CA ARG A 141 -6.50 -0.64 1.18
C ARG A 141 -6.88 0.77 0.73
N CYS A 142 -6.78 1.74 1.64
CA CYS A 142 -6.99 3.15 1.31
C CYS A 142 -6.04 3.60 0.18
N VAL A 143 -4.75 3.29 0.26
CA VAL A 143 -3.77 3.68 -0.77
C VAL A 143 -4.14 3.09 -2.13
N ILE A 144 -4.53 1.81 -2.19
CA ILE A 144 -5.00 1.18 -3.43
C ILE A 144 -6.24 1.90 -3.97
N ALA A 145 -7.25 2.12 -3.13
CA ALA A 145 -8.49 2.78 -3.52
C ALA A 145 -8.25 4.23 -3.99
N ALA A 146 -7.31 4.94 -3.37
CA ALA A 146 -6.92 6.29 -3.76
C ALA A 146 -6.29 6.31 -5.16
N PHE A 147 -5.38 5.37 -5.46
CA PHE A 147 -4.82 5.23 -6.81
C PHE A 147 -5.88 4.87 -7.85
N GLU A 148 -6.80 3.96 -7.54
CA GLU A 148 -7.87 3.60 -8.46
C GLU A 148 -8.78 4.78 -8.79
N LYS A 149 -9.17 5.58 -7.78
CA LYS A 149 -9.95 6.79 -8.00
C LYS A 149 -9.17 7.83 -8.79
N ALA A 150 -7.94 8.13 -8.38
CA ALA A 150 -7.12 9.16 -9.01
C ALA A 150 -6.94 8.89 -10.51
N VAL A 151 -6.73 7.62 -10.86
CA VAL A 151 -6.53 7.22 -12.24
C VAL A 151 -7.85 7.09 -13.02
N SER A 152 -9.00 6.92 -12.35
CA SER A 152 -10.31 6.93 -13.02
C SER A 152 -10.77 8.34 -13.41
N HIS A 153 -10.18 9.37 -12.78
CA HIS A 153 -10.48 10.78 -13.02
C HIS A 153 -9.36 11.53 -13.77
N ALA A 154 -8.31 10.81 -14.20
CA ALA A 154 -7.16 11.34 -14.94
C ALA A 154 -7.23 10.93 -16.42
#